data_AF-A0A2V9NNY8-F1
#
_entry.id   AF-A0A2V9NNY8-F1
#
_cell.length_a   1.000
_cell.length_b   1.000
_cell.length_c   1.000
_cell.angle_alpha   90.00
_cell.angle_beta   90.00
_cell.angle_gamma   90.00
#
_symmetry.space_group_name_H-M   'P 1'
#
loop_
_entity.id
_entity.type
_entity.pdbx_description
1 polymer ?
#
loop_
_entity_poly.entity_id
_entity_poly.type
_entity_poly.pdbx_seq_one_letter_code
_entity_poly.pdbx_strand_id
1 'polypeptide(L)'
;MLGLRALGCLLVCLATTLPNAAVESSLAPNSDPGYQQLRSLTLSGESVSVSNIALQRDAATFHLRSGTVCFVPAVQGKVTGAAFVGDGNMVLDAPTPDERASLKLLTKEDQFSENFGQLVLRFTDSTYAELKKAGSPGSGSCDAGLLRDSQNVMRHGRMLKYNLEGRILEDLLGSASGGLFVAFVHGKRYNDKEIFFIDPNGAPEVAPEEVELMTYDASKQGVWASGYSRLSGCRASARRMGSLWGLFRKTKTTMPTSV
;
A
#
# COMPACT_ATOMS: atom_id res chain seq x y z
N MET A 1 55.20 70.42 42.97
CA MET A 1 53.73 70.28 42.88
C MET A 1 53.39 68.95 42.25
N LEU A 2 52.37 68.29 42.83
CA LEU A 2 51.65 67.08 42.41
C LEU A 2 52.40 65.75 42.35
N GLY A 3 52.00 64.87 43.27
CA GLY A 3 52.13 63.43 43.18
C GLY A 3 51.08 62.72 44.04
N LEU A 4 50.34 61.82 43.38
CA LEU A 4 49.95 60.48 43.86
C LEU A 4 48.57 60.23 44.56
N ARG A 5 47.69 59.58 43.75
CA ARG A 5 46.85 58.37 43.99
C ARG A 5 45.53 58.40 44.80
N ALA A 6 44.44 57.98 44.13
CA ALA A 6 43.54 56.85 44.47
C ALA A 6 42.53 56.64 43.30
N LEU A 7 42.53 55.54 42.52
CA LEU A 7 41.75 54.28 42.66
C LEU A 7 40.30 54.49 43.16
N GLY A 8 39.22 54.00 42.55
CA GLY A 8 38.99 53.11 41.40
C GLY A 8 37.52 52.65 41.40
N CYS A 9 37.00 52.18 40.26
CA CYS A 9 36.01 51.09 40.11
C CYS A 9 35.58 51.02 38.64
N LEU A 10 36.16 50.08 37.88
CA LEU A 10 35.74 49.75 36.52
C LEU A 10 34.87 48.50 36.59
N LEU A 11 33.55 48.67 36.38
CA LEU A 11 32.61 47.57 36.22
C LEU A 11 32.67 47.05 34.77
N VAL A 12 33.16 45.83 34.59
CA VAL A 12 33.15 45.12 33.31
C VAL A 12 31.98 44.13 33.35
N CYS A 13 30.91 44.40 32.60
CA CYS A 13 29.79 43.48 32.43
C CYS A 13 30.16 42.42 31.38
N LEU A 14 30.44 41.20 31.84
CA LEU A 14 30.65 40.03 31.00
C LEU A 14 29.28 39.47 30.56
N ALA A 15 28.91 39.68 29.29
CA ALA A 15 27.71 39.07 28.70
C ALA A 15 27.99 37.60 28.38
N THR A 16 27.45 36.68 29.18
CA THR A 16 27.48 35.25 28.90
C THR A 16 26.39 34.89 27.88
N THR A 17 26.79 34.50 26.67
CA THR A 17 25.88 33.92 25.68
C THR A 17 25.55 32.48 26.07
N LEU A 18 24.29 32.23 26.44
CA LEU A 18 23.80 30.86 26.63
C LEU A 18 23.67 30.18 25.27
N PRO A 19 24.09 28.91 25.12
CA PRO A 19 23.81 28.13 23.91
C PRO A 19 22.32 27.86 23.82
N ASN A 20 21.72 28.21 22.69
CA ASN A 20 20.31 27.99 22.40
C ASN A 20 20.10 26.47 22.24
N ALA A 21 19.54 25.81 23.25
CA ALA A 21 19.12 24.43 23.10
C ALA A 21 18.05 24.38 22.00
N ALA A 22 18.32 23.64 20.92
CA ALA A 22 17.31 23.37 19.91
C ALA A 22 16.16 22.63 20.61
N VAL A 23 15.00 23.27 20.68
CA VAL A 23 13.77 22.59 21.04
C VAL A 23 13.52 21.61 19.90
N GLU A 24 13.82 20.33 20.11
CA GLU A 24 13.31 19.26 19.25
C GLU A 24 11.80 19.36 19.32
N SER A 25 11.20 19.94 18.28
CA SER A 25 9.77 20.12 18.19
C SER A 25 9.17 18.71 18.15
N SER A 26 8.58 18.26 19.26
CA SER A 26 7.84 17.01 19.30
C SER A 26 6.73 17.13 18.26
N LEU A 27 6.91 16.46 17.13
CA LEU A 27 5.93 16.38 16.07
C LEU A 27 4.60 15.93 16.68
N ALA A 28 3.53 16.72 16.48
CA ALA A 28 2.20 16.34 16.94
C ALA A 28 1.83 14.94 16.39
N PRO A 29 1.02 14.12 17.08
CA PRO A 29 0.60 12.84 16.54
C PRO A 29 0.06 12.97 15.12
N ASN A 30 0.39 12.02 14.25
CA ASN A 30 -0.01 12.02 12.84
C ASN A 30 0.56 13.17 11.99
N SER A 31 1.58 13.91 12.41
CA SER A 31 2.07 15.10 11.66
C SER A 31 3.03 14.81 10.50
N ASP A 32 3.33 13.54 10.19
CA ASP A 32 4.14 13.21 9.01
C ASP A 32 3.50 13.77 7.73
N PRO A 33 4.22 14.56 6.91
CA PRO A 33 3.65 15.19 5.73
C PRO A 33 3.14 14.19 4.69
N GLY A 34 3.83 13.05 4.52
CA GLY A 34 3.41 11.98 3.61
C GLY A 34 2.13 11.32 4.09
N TYR A 35 2.02 11.05 5.39
CA TYR A 35 0.79 10.55 6.00
C TYR A 35 -0.39 11.50 5.76
N GLN A 36 -0.21 12.81 6.00
CA GLN A 36 -1.25 13.81 5.80
C GLN A 36 -1.70 13.87 4.34
N GLN A 37 -0.75 13.84 3.40
CA GLN A 37 -1.05 13.76 1.97
C GLN A 37 -1.87 12.51 1.63
N LEU A 38 -1.47 11.33 2.13
CA LEU A 38 -2.21 10.08 1.93
C LEU A 38 -3.64 10.17 2.47
N ARG A 39 -3.83 10.83 3.62
CA ARG A 39 -5.15 10.99 4.24
C ARG A 39 -6.10 11.88 3.46
N SER A 40 -5.57 12.92 2.80
CA SER A 40 -6.35 13.89 2.02
C SER A 40 -6.36 13.59 0.51
N LEU A 41 -5.96 12.39 0.09
CA LEU A 41 -5.89 12.05 -1.34
C LEU A 41 -7.23 12.22 -2.05
N THR A 42 -7.15 12.80 -3.24
CA THR A 42 -8.20 12.83 -4.27
C THR A 42 -7.61 12.39 -5.61
N LEU A 43 -8.42 12.32 -6.67
CA LEU A 43 -7.94 12.00 -8.01
C LEU A 43 -7.08 13.15 -8.59
N SER A 44 -6.01 12.82 -9.29
CA SER A 44 -5.06 13.80 -9.86
C SER A 44 -5.52 14.40 -11.19
N GLY A 45 -6.50 13.79 -11.84
CA GLY A 45 -6.87 14.07 -13.24
C GLY A 45 -6.07 13.25 -14.26
N GLU A 46 -4.99 12.57 -13.87
CA GLU A 46 -4.33 11.58 -14.74
C GLU A 46 -5.23 10.37 -14.94
N SER A 47 -5.45 9.95 -16.18
CA SER A 47 -6.21 8.74 -16.49
C SER A 47 -5.66 7.96 -17.69
N VAL A 48 -6.04 6.69 -17.75
CA VAL A 48 -5.85 5.81 -18.90
C VAL A 48 -7.16 5.15 -19.27
N SER A 49 -7.38 4.99 -20.58
CA SER A 49 -8.45 4.14 -21.09
C SER A 49 -7.97 2.70 -21.14
N VAL A 50 -8.81 1.78 -20.68
CA VAL A 50 -8.50 0.35 -20.61
C VAL A 50 -9.43 -0.44 -21.52
N SER A 51 -8.89 -1.46 -22.18
CA SER A 51 -9.64 -2.40 -22.99
C SER A 51 -9.02 -3.79 -22.88
N ASN A 52 -9.80 -4.74 -22.36
CA ASN A 52 -9.41 -6.14 -22.15
C ASN A 52 -8.08 -6.33 -21.40
N ILE A 53 -7.86 -5.56 -20.33
CA ILE A 53 -6.69 -5.71 -19.46
C ILE A 53 -7.02 -6.73 -18.36
N ALA A 54 -6.15 -7.71 -18.16
CA ALA A 54 -6.22 -8.63 -17.03
C ALA A 54 -5.12 -8.27 -16.02
N LEU A 55 -5.52 -7.80 -14.84
CA LEU A 55 -4.63 -7.51 -13.73
C LEU A 55 -4.62 -8.71 -12.77
N GLN A 56 -3.58 -9.54 -12.84
CA GLN A 56 -3.42 -10.71 -11.96
C GLN A 56 -2.81 -10.30 -10.62
N ARG A 57 -3.47 -10.65 -9.52
CA ARG A 57 -2.98 -10.43 -8.15
C ARG A 57 -3.21 -11.70 -7.34
N ASP A 58 -2.13 -12.45 -7.14
CA ASP A 58 -2.16 -13.77 -6.51
C ASP A 58 -3.16 -14.72 -7.21
N ALA A 59 -4.10 -15.30 -6.46
CA ALA A 59 -5.20 -16.11 -6.96
C ALA A 59 -6.35 -15.32 -7.64
N ALA A 60 -6.35 -13.99 -7.52
CA ALA A 60 -7.37 -13.13 -8.12
C ALA A 60 -6.93 -12.56 -9.48
N THR A 61 -7.90 -12.44 -10.39
CA THR A 61 -7.74 -11.76 -11.68
C THR A 61 -8.82 -10.69 -11.82
N PHE A 62 -8.41 -9.45 -12.01
CA PHE A 62 -9.31 -8.35 -12.32
C PHE A 62 -9.30 -8.11 -13.84
N HIS A 63 -10.38 -8.49 -14.50
CA HIS A 63 -10.62 -8.25 -15.92
C HIS A 63 -11.26 -6.88 -16.10
N LEU A 64 -10.47 -5.90 -16.52
CA LEU A 64 -10.94 -4.58 -16.93
C LEU A 64 -11.28 -4.63 -18.42
N ARG A 65 -12.53 -5.01 -18.76
CA ARG A 65 -12.96 -5.26 -20.14
C ARG A 65 -13.03 -3.98 -20.96
N SER A 66 -13.61 -2.92 -20.40
CA SER A 66 -13.61 -1.59 -20.99
C SER A 66 -13.82 -0.53 -19.92
N GLY A 67 -13.18 0.64 -20.04
CA GLY A 67 -13.44 1.75 -19.12
C GLY A 67 -12.29 2.73 -19.00
N THR A 68 -12.31 3.48 -17.91
CA THR A 68 -11.26 4.44 -17.55
C THR A 68 -10.72 4.13 -16.16
N VAL A 69 -9.40 4.21 -16.01
CA VAL A 69 -8.71 4.21 -14.72
C VAL A 69 -8.16 5.60 -14.47
N CYS A 70 -8.52 6.22 -13.34
CA CYS A 70 -8.05 7.54 -12.91
C CYS A 70 -7.14 7.40 -11.69
N PHE A 71 -5.97 8.02 -11.72
CA PHE A 71 -4.93 7.84 -10.69
C PHE A 71 -4.96 8.95 -9.64
N VAL A 72 -4.53 8.60 -8.43
CA VAL A 72 -4.26 9.58 -7.36
C VAL A 72 -2.90 10.27 -7.62
N PRO A 73 -2.64 11.47 -7.08
CA PRO A 73 -1.32 12.10 -7.22
C PRO A 73 -0.25 11.27 -6.51
N ALA A 74 0.99 11.40 -6.98
CA ALA A 74 2.12 10.75 -6.36
C ALA A 74 2.41 11.34 -4.97
N VAL A 75 2.63 10.46 -3.98
CA VAL A 75 3.15 10.82 -2.65
C VAL A 75 4.53 10.22 -2.52
N GLN A 76 5.53 11.03 -2.15
CA GLN A 76 6.95 10.63 -2.16
C GLN A 76 7.38 10.01 -3.52
N GLY A 77 6.87 10.56 -4.63
CA GLY A 77 7.20 10.12 -5.98
C GLY A 77 6.54 8.81 -6.43
N LYS A 78 5.64 8.22 -5.64
CA LYS A 78 4.90 7.00 -5.99
C LYS A 78 3.40 7.25 -6.03
N VAL A 79 2.75 6.81 -7.12
CA VAL A 79 1.28 6.75 -7.22
C VAL A 79 0.82 5.49 -6.48
N THR A 80 -0.08 5.63 -5.51
CA THR A 80 -0.48 4.53 -4.61
C THR A 80 -1.97 4.18 -4.69
N GLY A 81 -2.64 4.57 -5.76
CA GLY A 81 -4.05 4.27 -5.91
C GLY A 81 -4.66 4.72 -7.24
N ALA A 82 -5.82 4.15 -7.53
CA ALA A 82 -6.61 4.47 -8.70
C ALA A 82 -8.09 4.19 -8.46
N ALA A 83 -8.97 4.85 -9.21
CA ALA A 83 -10.37 4.49 -9.34
C ALA A 83 -10.63 4.05 -10.78
N PHE A 84 -11.40 2.99 -10.97
CA PHE A 84 -11.86 2.51 -12.26
C PHE A 84 -13.37 2.69 -12.38
N VAL A 85 -13.81 3.12 -13.56
CA VAL A 85 -15.22 3.18 -13.96
C VAL A 85 -15.36 2.57 -15.35
N GLY A 86 -16.25 1.60 -15.49
CA GLY A 86 -16.48 0.91 -16.75
C GLY A 86 -17.18 -0.42 -16.58
N ASP A 87 -16.74 -1.42 -17.34
CA ASP A 87 -17.22 -2.79 -17.29
C ASP A 87 -16.06 -3.73 -16.92
N GLY A 88 -16.18 -4.37 -15.75
CA GLY A 88 -15.16 -5.25 -15.24
C GLY A 88 -15.70 -6.52 -14.58
N ASN A 89 -14.80 -7.45 -14.30
CA ASN A 89 -15.06 -8.65 -13.54
C ASN A 89 -13.85 -9.04 -12.70
N MET A 90 -14.09 -9.48 -11.47
CA MET A 90 -13.09 -10.10 -10.61
C MET A 90 -13.35 -11.59 -10.58
N VAL A 91 -12.34 -12.40 -10.88
CA VAL A 91 -12.36 -13.84 -10.62
C VAL A 91 -11.36 -14.14 -9.50
N LEU A 92 -11.75 -14.96 -8.53
CA LEU A 92 -10.85 -15.53 -7.53
C LEU A 92 -10.97 -17.05 -7.56
N ASP A 93 -9.86 -17.69 -7.91
CA ASP A 93 -9.71 -19.15 -7.88
C ASP A 93 -8.87 -19.56 -6.68
N ALA A 94 -9.55 -19.88 -5.57
CA ALA A 94 -8.89 -20.17 -4.32
C ALA A 94 -7.93 -21.37 -4.43
N PRO A 95 -6.66 -21.22 -3.99
CA PRO A 95 -5.63 -22.24 -4.20
C PRO A 95 -5.93 -23.56 -3.48
N THR A 96 -6.53 -23.54 -2.28
CA THR A 96 -6.72 -24.75 -1.47
C THR A 96 -8.13 -25.35 -1.63
N PRO A 97 -8.29 -26.68 -1.54
CA PRO A 97 -9.60 -27.33 -1.58
C PRO A 97 -10.55 -26.81 -0.49
N ASP A 98 -10.03 -26.52 0.70
CA ASP A 98 -10.83 -26.06 1.84
C ASP A 98 -11.36 -24.64 1.61
N GLU A 99 -10.54 -23.73 1.09
CA GLU A 99 -10.99 -22.39 0.68
C GLU A 99 -12.03 -22.45 -0.45
N ARG A 100 -11.83 -23.31 -1.45
CA ARG A 100 -12.83 -23.52 -2.52
C ARG A 100 -14.16 -24.03 -1.97
N ALA A 101 -14.11 -24.97 -1.01
CA ALA A 101 -15.31 -25.46 -0.35
C ALA A 101 -16.01 -24.35 0.45
N SER A 102 -15.27 -23.51 1.17
CA SER A 102 -15.80 -22.34 1.88
C SER A 102 -16.47 -21.35 0.92
N LEU A 103 -15.77 -20.95 -0.15
CA LEU A 103 -16.31 -20.05 -1.17
C LEU A 103 -17.59 -20.62 -1.79
N LYS A 104 -17.60 -21.92 -2.14
CA LYS A 104 -18.79 -22.57 -2.69
C LYS A 104 -19.99 -22.54 -1.75
N LEU A 105 -19.78 -22.62 -0.43
CA LEU A 105 -20.87 -22.49 0.53
C LEU A 105 -21.47 -21.06 0.53
N LEU A 106 -20.63 -20.04 0.38
CA LEU A 106 -21.00 -18.62 0.42
C LEU A 106 -21.57 -18.11 -0.91
N THR A 107 -20.98 -18.51 -2.03
CA THR A 107 -21.30 -18.00 -3.38
C THR A 107 -22.21 -18.91 -4.17
N LYS A 108 -22.28 -20.21 -3.80
CA LYS A 108 -22.89 -21.30 -4.59
C LYS A 108 -22.20 -21.59 -5.92
N GLU A 109 -20.97 -21.12 -6.10
CA GLU A 109 -20.16 -21.32 -7.31
C GLU A 109 -18.80 -21.95 -6.95
N ASP A 110 -18.17 -22.63 -7.92
CA ASP A 110 -16.86 -23.28 -7.70
C ASP A 110 -15.69 -22.27 -7.61
N GLN A 111 -15.90 -21.06 -8.14
CA GLN A 111 -15.00 -19.92 -8.06
C GLN A 111 -15.79 -18.68 -7.64
N PHE A 112 -15.15 -17.73 -7.00
CA PHE A 112 -15.77 -16.41 -6.83
C PHE A 112 -15.61 -15.63 -8.15
N SER A 113 -16.70 -15.10 -8.68
CA SER A 113 -16.74 -14.27 -9.89
C SER A 113 -17.59 -13.05 -9.62
N GLU A 114 -17.17 -11.83 -9.88
CA GLU A 114 -17.99 -10.68 -9.54
C GLU A 114 -17.88 -9.61 -10.61
N ASN A 115 -19.01 -9.30 -11.26
CA ASN A 115 -19.05 -8.22 -12.23
C ASN A 115 -19.19 -6.90 -11.49
N PHE A 116 -18.34 -5.94 -11.82
CA PHE A 116 -18.36 -4.62 -11.20
C PHE A 116 -18.37 -3.52 -12.26
N GLY A 117 -18.99 -2.39 -11.93
CA GLY A 117 -18.91 -1.16 -12.72
C GLY A 117 -17.85 -0.19 -12.21
N GLN A 118 -17.49 -0.35 -10.93
CA GLN A 118 -16.60 0.54 -10.19
C GLN A 118 -15.64 -0.29 -9.36
N LEU A 119 -14.39 0.17 -9.26
CA LEU A 119 -13.33 -0.48 -8.51
C LEU A 119 -12.39 0.60 -7.97
N VAL A 120 -12.05 0.55 -6.69
CA VAL A 120 -11.00 1.41 -6.12
C VAL A 120 -9.81 0.54 -5.75
N LEU A 121 -8.64 0.94 -6.22
CA LEU A 121 -7.38 0.26 -5.99
C LEU A 121 -6.50 1.12 -5.09
N ARG A 122 -5.87 0.49 -4.10
CA ARG A 122 -4.78 1.07 -3.30
C ARG A 122 -3.62 0.09 -3.34
N PHE A 123 -2.43 0.58 -3.66
CA PHE A 123 -1.32 -0.33 -3.93
C PHE A 123 0.05 0.31 -3.70
N THR A 124 1.06 -0.53 -3.50
CA THR A 124 2.48 -0.17 -3.41
C THR A 124 3.37 -1.09 -4.25
N ASP A 125 2.74 -1.96 -5.05
CA ASP A 125 3.35 -2.88 -6.00
C ASP A 125 3.50 -2.23 -7.42
N SER A 126 3.64 -3.05 -8.45
CA SER A 126 3.77 -2.61 -9.85
C SER A 126 2.45 -2.21 -10.55
N THR A 127 1.32 -2.15 -9.85
CA THR A 127 -0.02 -1.90 -10.44
C THR A 127 -0.07 -0.64 -11.30
N TYR A 128 0.46 0.49 -10.82
CA TYR A 128 0.47 1.72 -11.61
C TYR A 128 1.20 1.56 -12.94
N ALA A 129 2.40 0.97 -12.92
CA ALA A 129 3.21 0.76 -14.11
C ALA A 129 2.54 -0.23 -15.09
N GLU A 130 1.94 -1.30 -14.58
CA GLU A 130 1.19 -2.27 -15.39
C GLU A 130 -0.01 -1.61 -16.10
N LEU A 131 -0.82 -0.84 -15.37
CA LEU A 131 -1.99 -0.16 -15.94
C LEU A 131 -1.60 0.95 -16.92
N LYS A 132 -0.54 1.73 -16.63
CA LYS A 132 -0.01 2.74 -17.55
C LYS A 132 0.55 2.14 -18.84
N LYS A 133 1.18 0.97 -18.75
CA LYS A 133 1.77 0.27 -19.90
C LYS A 133 0.72 -0.41 -20.75
N ALA A 134 -0.29 -1.03 -20.13
CA ALA A 134 -1.32 -1.78 -20.82
C ALA A 134 -2.49 -0.91 -21.32
N GLY A 135 -2.75 0.22 -20.64
CA GLY A 135 -3.76 1.19 -21.06
C GLY A 135 -3.24 2.18 -22.10
N SER A 136 -4.18 2.83 -22.78
CA SER A 136 -3.91 3.96 -23.67
C SER A 136 -4.15 5.28 -22.94
N PRO A 137 -3.51 6.38 -23.34
CA PRO A 137 -3.86 7.71 -22.81
C PRO A 137 -5.37 7.94 -22.91
N GLY A 138 -6.00 8.22 -21.77
CA GLY A 138 -7.44 8.46 -21.66
C GLY A 138 -7.73 9.93 -21.36
N SER A 139 -8.93 10.38 -21.73
CA SER A 139 -9.48 11.68 -21.31
C SER A 139 -10.74 11.52 -20.45
N GLY A 140 -11.01 10.29 -19.99
CA GLY A 140 -12.15 9.99 -19.12
C GLY A 140 -11.91 10.51 -17.71
N SER A 141 -13.01 10.73 -16.98
CA SER A 141 -13.02 11.10 -15.58
C SER A 141 -13.63 9.99 -14.73
N CYS A 142 -13.26 9.97 -13.46
CA CYS A 142 -13.82 9.09 -12.45
C CYS A 142 -14.36 9.96 -11.32
N ASP A 143 -15.38 9.47 -10.61
CA ASP A 143 -15.89 10.16 -9.43
C ASP A 143 -14.90 10.02 -8.27
N ALA A 144 -14.42 11.15 -7.74
CA ALA A 144 -13.58 11.17 -6.54
C ALA A 144 -14.32 10.68 -5.30
N GLY A 145 -15.66 10.68 -5.32
CA GLY A 145 -16.53 10.05 -4.32
C GLY A 145 -16.16 8.61 -4.03
N LEU A 146 -15.85 7.81 -5.06
CA LEU A 146 -15.47 6.39 -4.90
C LEU A 146 -14.23 6.23 -4.02
N LEU A 147 -13.18 7.01 -4.30
CA LEU A 147 -11.97 7.00 -3.49
C LEU A 147 -12.27 7.45 -2.06
N ARG A 148 -13.05 8.52 -1.89
CA ARG A 148 -13.41 9.03 -0.57
C ARG A 148 -14.24 8.03 0.25
N ASP A 149 -15.13 7.29 -0.39
CA ASP A 149 -15.93 6.26 0.26
C ASP A 149 -15.06 5.10 0.73
N SER A 150 -14.10 4.64 -0.09
CA SER A 150 -13.11 3.64 0.34
C SER A 150 -12.29 4.10 1.56
N GLN A 151 -11.84 5.35 1.57
CA GLN A 151 -11.11 5.94 2.71
C GLN A 151 -11.99 6.02 3.97
N ASN A 152 -13.26 6.40 3.81
CA ASN A 152 -14.22 6.49 4.92
C ASN A 152 -14.52 5.11 5.51
N VAL A 153 -14.71 4.10 4.66
CA VAL A 153 -14.94 2.71 5.05
C VAL A 153 -13.74 2.18 5.86
N MET A 154 -12.51 2.45 5.44
CA MET A 154 -11.32 2.01 6.19
C MET A 154 -11.18 2.71 7.56
N ARG A 155 -11.46 4.01 7.63
CA ARG A 155 -11.22 4.81 8.85
C ARG A 155 -12.36 4.74 9.85
N HIS A 156 -13.59 4.79 9.36
CA HIS A 156 -14.79 4.98 10.15
C HIS A 156 -15.76 3.81 10.04
N GLY A 157 -15.51 2.86 9.13
CA GLY A 157 -16.27 1.63 9.05
C GLY A 157 -16.20 0.89 10.37
N ARG A 158 -17.37 0.46 10.85
CA ARG A 158 -17.51 -0.14 12.18
C ARG A 158 -16.60 -1.35 12.38
N MET A 159 -16.38 -2.12 11.31
CA MET A 159 -15.67 -3.40 11.32
C MET A 159 -14.20 -3.28 10.93
N LEU A 160 -13.84 -2.39 10.00
CA LEU A 160 -12.48 -2.35 9.47
C LEU A 160 -11.52 -1.57 10.38
N LYS A 161 -11.84 -0.29 10.65
CA LYS A 161 -10.99 0.66 11.42
C LYS A 161 -9.48 0.49 11.16
N TYR A 162 -9.11 0.21 9.92
CA TYR A 162 -7.75 -0.15 9.53
C TYR A 162 -7.06 1.08 8.95
N ASN A 163 -5.88 1.40 9.48
CA ASN A 163 -5.11 2.56 9.04
C ASN A 163 -4.34 2.26 7.75
N LEU A 164 -5.08 2.14 6.65
CA LEU A 164 -4.53 1.83 5.32
C LEU A 164 -3.50 2.88 4.87
N GLU A 165 -3.71 4.15 5.20
CA GLU A 165 -2.76 5.20 4.86
C GLU A 165 -1.44 5.05 5.62
N GLY A 166 -1.49 4.65 6.89
CA GLY A 166 -0.31 4.36 7.69
C GLY A 166 0.46 3.17 7.11
N ARG A 167 -0.26 2.11 6.76
CA ARG A 167 0.33 0.93 6.12
C ARG A 167 0.99 1.26 4.78
N ILE A 168 0.36 2.08 3.94
CA ILE A 168 0.97 2.55 2.68
C ILE A 168 2.22 3.37 2.96
N LEU A 169 2.19 4.25 3.96
CA LEU A 169 3.34 5.08 4.32
C LEU A 169 4.54 4.24 4.74
N GLU A 170 4.33 3.13 5.46
CA GLU A 170 5.41 2.19 5.81
C GLU A 170 6.17 1.69 4.56
N ASP A 171 5.45 1.35 3.49
CA ASP A 171 6.06 0.92 2.21
C ASP A 171 6.70 2.08 1.43
N LEU A 172 6.25 3.32 1.65
CA LEU A 172 6.87 4.51 1.05
C LEU A 172 8.18 4.88 1.74
N LEU A 173 8.23 4.78 3.07
CA LEU A 173 9.40 5.07 3.90
C LEU A 173 10.41 3.91 3.91
N GLY A 174 9.95 2.69 3.70
CA GLY A 174 10.76 1.49 3.69
C GLY A 174 11.69 1.37 2.48
N SER A 175 12.81 0.66 2.66
CA SER A 175 13.74 0.32 1.57
C SER A 175 13.34 -0.95 0.80
N ALA A 176 12.39 -1.73 1.34
CA ALA A 176 11.84 -2.89 0.67
C ALA A 176 10.96 -2.46 -0.51
N SER A 177 10.99 -3.23 -1.59
CA SER A 177 9.92 -3.17 -2.60
C SER A 177 8.60 -3.47 -1.89
N GLY A 178 7.67 -2.52 -1.88
CA GLY A 178 6.33 -2.71 -1.33
C GLY A 178 5.62 -3.91 -1.95
N GLY A 179 4.41 -4.18 -1.50
CA GLY A 179 3.64 -5.30 -2.03
C GLY A 179 2.19 -5.31 -1.62
N LEU A 180 1.73 -4.22 -1.02
CA LEU A 180 0.34 -4.04 -0.68
C LEU A 180 -0.47 -3.89 -1.97
N PHE A 181 -1.58 -4.60 -2.04
CA PHE A 181 -2.62 -4.43 -3.03
C PHE A 181 -3.98 -4.57 -2.34
N VAL A 182 -4.83 -3.58 -2.49
CA VAL A 182 -6.19 -3.56 -1.95
C VAL A 182 -7.15 -3.15 -3.04
N ALA A 183 -8.19 -3.93 -3.23
CA ALA A 183 -9.26 -3.69 -4.18
C ALA A 183 -10.60 -3.61 -3.46
N PHE A 184 -11.23 -2.43 -3.50
CA PHE A 184 -12.63 -2.23 -3.12
C PHE A 184 -13.47 -2.46 -4.36
N VAL A 185 -14.14 -3.60 -4.40
CA VAL A 185 -14.92 -4.05 -5.55
C VAL A 185 -16.36 -3.65 -5.31
N HIS A 186 -16.93 -2.84 -6.20
CA HIS A 186 -18.37 -2.55 -6.16
C HIS A 186 -19.10 -3.61 -6.97
N GLY A 187 -19.19 -4.82 -6.41
CA GLY A 187 -19.85 -5.96 -7.01
C GLY A 187 -21.35 -5.77 -7.15
N LYS A 188 -21.90 -6.29 -8.24
CA LYS A 188 -23.35 -6.29 -8.53
C LYS A 188 -24.11 -7.33 -7.70
N ARG A 189 -23.47 -8.42 -7.25
CA ARG A 189 -24.17 -9.54 -6.59
C ARG A 189 -24.12 -9.49 -5.06
N TYR A 190 -23.04 -9.00 -4.46
CA TYR A 190 -22.86 -9.04 -3.00
C TYR A 190 -22.82 -7.66 -2.34
N ASN A 191 -23.73 -6.79 -2.78
CA ASN A 191 -24.04 -5.50 -2.15
C ASN A 191 -22.89 -4.50 -2.19
N ASP A 192 -22.09 -4.46 -3.26
CA ASP A 192 -21.04 -3.46 -3.52
C ASP A 192 -19.97 -3.23 -2.45
N LYS A 193 -19.81 -4.18 -1.53
CA LYS A 193 -18.98 -4.05 -0.31
C LYS A 193 -18.03 -5.21 -0.15
N GLU A 194 -17.39 -5.61 -1.25
CA GLU A 194 -16.34 -6.61 -1.27
C GLU A 194 -14.95 -5.93 -1.21
N ILE A 195 -14.05 -6.44 -0.39
CA ILE A 195 -12.66 -5.99 -0.34
C ILE A 195 -11.73 -7.19 -0.48
N PHE A 196 -10.76 -7.05 -1.38
CA PHE A 196 -9.68 -8.00 -1.54
C PHE A 196 -8.35 -7.36 -1.11
N PHE A 197 -7.65 -8.00 -0.20
CA PHE A 197 -6.34 -7.59 0.31
C PHE A 197 -5.26 -8.58 -0.12
N ILE A 198 -4.10 -8.03 -0.44
CA ILE A 198 -2.80 -8.68 -0.38
C ILE A 198 -1.89 -7.76 0.43
N ASP A 199 -1.42 -8.20 1.59
CA ASP A 199 -0.45 -7.48 2.40
C ASP A 199 0.68 -8.44 2.84
N PRO A 200 1.92 -8.25 2.39
CA PRO A 200 3.08 -9.03 2.84
C PRO A 200 3.33 -8.96 4.35
N ASN A 201 2.74 -7.98 5.06
CA ASN A 201 2.82 -7.86 6.51
C ASN A 201 1.66 -8.56 7.24
N GLY A 202 0.75 -9.21 6.50
CA GLY A 202 -0.47 -9.84 7.00
C GLY A 202 -1.72 -9.01 6.67
N ALA A 203 -2.75 -9.66 6.13
CA ALA A 203 -4.03 -9.04 5.85
C ALA A 203 -4.82 -8.78 7.16
N PRO A 204 -5.67 -7.74 7.20
CA PRO A 204 -6.18 -7.17 8.46
C PRO A 204 -6.88 -8.16 9.40
N GLU A 205 -7.75 -9.03 8.88
CA GLU A 205 -8.57 -9.93 9.73
C GLU A 205 -7.95 -11.32 9.92
N VAL A 206 -6.93 -11.65 9.13
CA VAL A 206 -6.42 -13.03 9.00
C VAL A 206 -4.91 -13.16 9.21
N ALA A 207 -4.23 -12.09 9.66
CA ALA A 207 -2.81 -12.11 9.94
C ALA A 207 -2.43 -13.34 10.81
N PRO A 208 -1.39 -14.12 10.44
CA PRO A 208 -0.31 -13.79 9.51
C PRO A 208 -0.57 -14.14 8.03
N GLU A 209 -1.77 -14.60 7.67
CA GLU A 209 -2.11 -14.80 6.26
C GLU A 209 -2.08 -13.47 5.52
N GLU A 210 -1.62 -13.48 4.27
CA GLU A 210 -1.31 -12.27 3.51
C GLU A 210 -2.41 -11.90 2.52
N VAL A 211 -3.31 -12.84 2.21
CA VAL A 211 -4.39 -12.67 1.23
C VAL A 211 -5.72 -12.81 1.95
N GLU A 212 -6.66 -11.92 1.67
CA GLU A 212 -8.00 -11.93 2.24
C GLU A 212 -9.03 -11.43 1.20
N LEU A 213 -10.12 -12.16 1.02
CA LEU A 213 -11.36 -11.67 0.42
C LEU A 213 -12.41 -11.60 1.53
N MET A 214 -12.98 -10.42 1.75
CA MET A 214 -14.03 -10.21 2.73
C MET A 214 -15.18 -9.38 2.16
N THR A 215 -16.31 -9.40 2.85
CA THR A 215 -17.33 -8.37 2.68
C THR A 215 -17.56 -7.61 3.98
N TYR A 216 -17.91 -6.34 3.86
CA TYR A 216 -18.18 -5.45 5.01
C TYR A 216 -19.63 -4.94 5.04
N ASP A 217 -20.51 -5.53 4.23
CA ASP A 217 -21.94 -5.28 4.35
C ASP A 217 -22.48 -5.89 5.65
N ALA A 218 -23.30 -5.14 6.39
CA ALA A 218 -23.82 -5.58 7.69
C ALA A 218 -24.58 -6.92 7.64
N SER A 219 -25.17 -7.28 6.50
CA SER A 219 -25.94 -8.51 6.33
C SER A 219 -25.12 -9.71 5.81
N LYS A 220 -23.93 -9.45 5.24
CA LYS A 220 -23.10 -10.46 4.56
C LYS A 220 -21.66 -10.52 5.07
N GLN A 221 -21.36 -9.77 6.14
CA GLN A 221 -20.03 -9.53 6.66
C GLN A 221 -19.22 -10.81 6.92
N GLY A 222 -17.91 -10.70 6.73
CA GLY A 222 -16.93 -11.71 7.14
C GLY A 222 -15.90 -12.01 6.07
N VAL A 223 -14.90 -12.80 6.47
CA VAL A 223 -13.87 -13.35 5.59
C VAL A 223 -14.46 -14.50 4.78
N TRP A 224 -14.36 -14.41 3.47
CA TRP A 224 -14.90 -15.39 2.52
C TRP A 224 -13.80 -16.32 1.98
N ALA A 225 -12.58 -15.79 1.83
CA ALA A 225 -11.40 -16.57 1.55
C ALA A 225 -10.17 -15.89 2.18
N SER A 226 -9.18 -16.68 2.56
CA SER A 226 -7.90 -16.18 3.06
C SER A 226 -6.79 -17.16 2.75
N GLY A 227 -5.53 -16.71 2.84
CA GLY A 227 -4.39 -17.60 2.67
C GLY A 227 -3.05 -16.88 2.56
N TYR A 228 -1.99 -17.67 2.41
CA TYR A 228 -0.64 -17.14 2.16
C TYR A 228 -0.46 -16.78 0.69
N SER A 229 0.25 -15.68 0.40
CA SER A 229 0.51 -15.30 -0.98
C SER A 229 1.45 -16.30 -1.64
N ARG A 230 1.13 -16.68 -2.88
CA ARG A 230 1.99 -17.48 -3.77
C ARG A 230 3.35 -16.80 -3.97
N LEU A 231 3.38 -15.46 -3.94
CA LEU A 231 4.61 -14.67 -4.08
C LEU A 231 5.55 -14.80 -2.86
N SER A 232 5.01 -15.07 -1.67
CA SER A 232 5.82 -15.23 -0.46
C SER A 232 6.59 -16.54 -0.44
N GLY A 233 6.02 -17.61 -1.00
CA GLY A 233 6.76 -18.85 -1.30
C GLY A 233 7.95 -18.62 -2.26
N CYS A 234 7.75 -17.81 -3.29
CA CYS A 234 8.80 -17.42 -4.23
C CYS A 234 9.90 -16.58 -3.56
N ARG A 235 9.53 -15.58 -2.73
CA ARG A 235 10.48 -14.76 -1.96
C ARG A 235 11.28 -15.58 -0.95
N ALA A 236 10.65 -16.51 -0.23
CA ALA A 236 11.32 -17.40 0.71
C ALA A 236 12.34 -18.31 0.01
N SER A 237 11.96 -18.86 -1.17
CA SER A 237 12.85 -19.65 -2.01
C SER A 237 14.04 -18.83 -2.54
N ALA A 238 13.78 -17.62 -3.05
CA ALA A 238 14.81 -16.72 -3.57
C ALA A 238 15.81 -16.28 -2.48
N ARG A 239 15.34 -15.95 -1.26
CA ARG A 239 16.21 -15.65 -0.11
C ARG A 239 17.09 -16.84 0.28
N ARG A 240 16.54 -18.06 0.25
CA ARG A 240 17.29 -19.29 0.54
C ARG A 240 18.38 -19.57 -0.52
N MET A 241 18.07 -19.35 -1.80
CA MET A 241 19.06 -19.47 -2.89
C MET A 241 20.15 -18.40 -2.84
N GLY A 242 19.81 -17.15 -2.52
CA GLY A 242 20.78 -16.06 -2.35
C GLY A 242 21.75 -16.31 -1.20
N SER A 243 21.27 -16.89 -0.09
CA SER A 243 22.10 -17.32 1.03
C SER A 243 23.10 -18.42 0.64
N LEU A 244 22.66 -19.42 -0.13
CA LEU A 244 23.52 -20.50 -0.65
C LEU A 244 24.59 -19.98 -1.62
N TRP A 245 24.26 -19.02 -2.50
CA TRP A 245 25.24 -18.38 -3.39
C TRP A 245 26.24 -17.48 -2.65
N GLY A 246 25.83 -16.84 -1.55
CA GLY A 246 26.72 -16.08 -0.67
C GLY A 246 27.76 -16.96 0.04
N LEU A 247 27.39 -18.20 0.38
CA LEU A 247 28.29 -19.20 0.96
C LEU A 247 29.31 -19.74 -0.06
N PHE A 248 28.92 -19.93 -1.33
CA PHE A 248 29.85 -20.40 -2.38
C PHE A 248 30.86 -19.34 -2.84
N ARG A 249 30.61 -18.05 -2.61
CA ARG A 249 31.56 -16.98 -3.00
C ARG A 249 32.73 -16.81 -2.02
N LYS A 250 32.67 -17.43 -0.83
CA LYS A 250 33.72 -17.35 0.21
C LYS A 250 34.83 -18.40 0.07
N THR A 251 34.79 -19.31 -0.90
CA THR A 251 35.77 -20.41 -1.06
C THR A 251 36.67 -20.28 -2.29
N LYS A 252 36.83 -19.09 -2.87
CA LYS A 252 37.89 -18.85 -3.86
C LYS A 252 39.22 -18.57 -3.14
N THR A 253 39.80 -19.63 -2.62
CA THR A 253 41.12 -19.68 -2.01
C THR A 253 42.18 -19.26 -3.04
N THR A 254 43.03 -18.33 -2.63
CA THR A 254 44.22 -17.83 -3.33
C THR A 254 45.15 -18.97 -3.74
N MET A 255 45.50 -19.06 -5.03
CA MET A 255 46.64 -19.85 -5.49
C MET A 255 47.95 -19.11 -5.16
N PRO A 256 48.99 -19.78 -4.63
CA PRO A 256 50.29 -19.16 -4.44
C PRO A 256 51.09 -19.15 -5.75
N THR A 257 51.61 -17.98 -6.11
CA THR A 257 52.66 -17.83 -7.13
C THR A 257 54.00 -18.29 -6.55
N SER A 258 54.59 -19.34 -7.12
CA SER A 258 55.98 -19.72 -6.89
C SER A 258 56.90 -19.10 -7.94
N VAL A 259 58.03 -18.58 -7.46
CA VAL A 259 59.19 -18.03 -8.19
C VAL A 259 59.94 -19.13 -8.92
#